data_AF-A0A1I8CBN3-F1
#
_entry.id   AF-A0A1I8CBN3-F1
#
_cell.length_a   1.000
_cell.length_b   1.000
_cell.length_c   1.000
_cell.angle_alpha   90.00
_cell.angle_beta   90.00
_cell.angle_gamma   90.00
#
_symmetry.space_group_name_H-M   'P 1'
#
loop_
_entity.id
_entity.type
_entity.pdbx_description
1 polymer ?
#
loop_
_entity_poly.entity_id
_entity_poly.type
_entity_poly.pdbx_seq_one_letter_code
_entity_poly.pdbx_strand_id
1 'polypeptide(L)'
;MQKFALTTVVPTTTYEPYSGGCSHAASNVLTVDASGFSVIYTSSTTQMTGWTISEKNVWKNFCVKFTLEVINDNTAFPTAALKITEIISRINAYVVYYATRKTKVYSIKIGIWGSIEQLCGC
;
A
#
# COMPACT_ATOMS: atom_id res chain seq x y z
N MET A 1 -11.71 26.00 -52.96
CA MET A 1 -11.49 26.53 -51.59
C MET A 1 -11.69 25.38 -50.61
N GLN A 2 -10.61 24.81 -50.07
CA GLN A 2 -10.68 23.66 -49.17
C GLN A 2 -10.45 24.15 -47.74
N LYS A 3 -11.44 23.90 -46.87
CA LYS A 3 -11.50 24.40 -45.48
C LYS A 3 -10.82 23.35 -44.60
N PHE A 4 -9.66 23.68 -44.01
CA PHE A 4 -9.01 22.81 -43.02
C PHE A 4 -9.71 23.01 -41.66
N ALA A 5 -10.31 21.96 -41.12
CA ALA A 5 -10.76 21.92 -39.74
C ALA A 5 -9.57 21.50 -38.86
N LEU A 6 -9.10 22.42 -38.00
CA LEU A 6 -8.14 22.10 -36.96
C LEU A 6 -8.88 21.40 -35.82
N THR A 7 -8.76 20.09 -35.72
CA THR A 7 -9.25 19.34 -34.57
C THR A 7 -8.24 19.49 -33.43
N THR A 8 -8.56 20.32 -32.45
CA THR A 8 -7.78 20.41 -31.20
C THR A 8 -7.95 19.11 -30.43
N VAL A 9 -6.92 18.26 -30.43
CA VAL A 9 -6.83 17.12 -29.52
C VAL A 9 -6.50 17.69 -28.14
N VAL A 10 -7.52 17.84 -27.29
CA VAL A 10 -7.28 18.04 -25.86
C VAL A 10 -6.65 16.74 -25.34
N PRO A 11 -5.49 16.77 -24.68
CA PRO A 11 -5.00 15.60 -23.99
C PRO A 11 -6.01 15.30 -22.88
N THR A 12 -6.89 14.33 -23.10
CA THR A 12 -7.55 13.66 -21.99
C THR A 12 -6.46 12.96 -21.22
N THR A 13 -5.99 13.58 -20.13
CA THR A 13 -5.32 12.85 -19.06
C THR A 13 -6.35 11.92 -18.47
N THR A 14 -6.50 10.76 -19.10
CA THR A 14 -7.17 9.62 -18.49
C THR A 14 -6.29 9.25 -17.30
N TYR A 15 -6.66 9.72 -16.11
CA TYR A 15 -6.15 9.16 -14.87
C TYR A 15 -6.62 7.71 -14.89
N GLU A 16 -5.82 6.80 -15.44
CA GLU A 16 -6.04 5.39 -15.16
C GLU A 16 -6.08 5.27 -13.63
N PRO A 17 -7.08 4.58 -13.06
CA PRO A 17 -7.04 4.32 -11.64
C PRO A 17 -5.72 3.58 -11.40
N TYR A 18 -4.81 4.21 -10.65
CA TYR A 18 -3.45 3.74 -10.35
C TYR A 18 -3.47 2.48 -9.48
N SER A 19 -4.21 1.46 -9.88
CA SER A 19 -4.48 0.28 -9.06
C SER A 19 -3.36 -0.74 -9.24
N GLY A 20 -2.51 -0.89 -8.22
CA GLY A 20 -1.60 -2.02 -8.04
C GLY A 20 -0.27 -1.91 -8.78
N GLY A 21 0.04 -0.77 -9.41
CA GLY A 21 1.30 -0.58 -10.12
C GLY A 21 2.48 -0.31 -9.17
N CYS A 22 3.54 -1.12 -9.26
CA CYS A 22 4.73 -1.02 -8.41
C CYS A 22 5.46 0.34 -8.51
N SER A 23 5.40 0.99 -9.67
CA SER A 23 5.94 2.34 -9.88
C SER A 23 5.25 3.42 -9.04
N HIS A 24 4.01 3.17 -8.58
CA HIS A 24 3.21 4.10 -7.78
C HIS A 24 2.99 3.60 -6.34
N ALA A 25 3.60 2.47 -5.95
CA ALA A 25 3.47 1.92 -4.60
C ALA A 25 4.02 2.92 -3.57
N ALA A 26 5.20 3.50 -3.81
CA ALA A 26 5.83 4.45 -2.91
C ALA A 26 4.94 5.64 -2.53
N SER A 27 4.31 6.29 -3.52
CA SER A 27 3.50 7.50 -3.30
C SER A 27 2.20 7.25 -2.52
N ASN A 28 1.78 6.00 -2.41
CA ASN A 28 0.54 5.62 -1.73
C ASN A 28 0.82 4.87 -0.43
N VAL A 29 1.68 3.85 -0.47
CA VAL A 29 1.95 2.90 0.63
C VAL A 29 2.77 3.53 1.76
N LEU A 30 3.67 4.47 1.44
CA LEU A 30 4.53 5.12 2.43
C LEU A 30 3.86 6.32 3.11
N THR A 31 2.60 6.62 2.77
CA THR A 31 1.86 7.71 3.39
C THR A 31 1.57 7.40 4.86
N VAL A 32 1.80 8.40 5.71
CA VAL A 32 1.53 8.37 7.15
C VAL A 32 0.53 9.48 7.46
N ASP A 33 -0.48 9.18 8.27
CA ASP A 33 -1.47 10.17 8.71
C ASP A 33 -0.93 11.11 9.80
N ALA A 34 -1.72 12.12 10.17
CA ALA A 34 -1.34 13.09 11.20
C ALA A 34 -1.13 12.47 12.60
N SER A 35 -1.62 11.25 12.84
CA SER A 35 -1.43 10.49 14.08
C SER A 35 -0.21 9.57 14.03
N GLY A 36 0.55 9.55 12.92
CA GLY A 36 1.73 8.73 12.77
C GLY A 36 1.45 7.30 12.30
N PHE A 37 0.24 6.97 11.84
CA PHE A 37 -0.10 5.64 11.33
C PHE A 37 0.05 5.56 9.80
N SER A 38 0.62 4.46 9.31
CA SER A 38 0.70 4.21 7.87
C SER A 38 -0.67 3.98 7.24
N VAL A 39 -0.78 4.23 5.93
CA VAL A 39 -2.01 3.93 5.17
C VAL A 39 -2.40 2.46 5.25
N ILE A 40 -1.43 1.55 5.40
CA ILE A 40 -1.71 0.12 5.59
C ILE A 40 -2.40 -0.08 6.93
N TYR A 41 -1.91 0.54 8.01
CA TYR A 41 -2.56 0.47 9.32
C TYR A 41 -4.01 0.95 9.25
N THR A 42 -4.23 2.16 8.73
CA THR A 42 -5.57 2.80 8.69
C THR A 42 -6.52 2.04 7.77
N SER A 43 -6.04 1.58 6.61
CA SER A 43 -6.81 0.71 5.72
C SER A 43 -7.20 -0.59 6.40
N SER A 44 -6.28 -1.19 7.16
CA SER A 44 -6.54 -2.44 7.86
C SER A 44 -7.61 -2.29 8.93
N THR A 45 -7.59 -1.22 9.73
CA THR A 45 -8.55 -1.04 10.83
C THR A 45 -10.00 -0.96 10.35
N THR A 46 -10.23 -0.49 9.12
CA THR A 46 -11.57 -0.42 8.50
C THR A 46 -12.03 -1.75 7.89
N GLN A 47 -11.12 -2.68 7.58
CA GLN A 47 -11.39 -3.90 6.82
C GLN A 47 -11.26 -5.19 7.62
N MET A 48 -10.94 -5.10 8.91
CA MET A 48 -10.80 -6.25 9.82
C MET A 48 -12.12 -6.79 10.40
N THR A 49 -13.23 -6.57 9.71
CA THR A 49 -14.51 -7.19 10.08
C THR A 49 -14.35 -8.72 9.98
N GLY A 50 -14.72 -9.45 11.03
CA GLY A 50 -14.53 -10.91 11.10
C GLY A 50 -13.15 -11.40 11.57
N TRP A 51 -12.21 -10.50 11.88
CA TRP A 51 -10.98 -10.88 12.58
C TRP A 51 -11.23 -10.99 14.07
N THR A 52 -10.57 -11.95 14.72
CA THR A 52 -10.54 -12.05 16.18
C THR A 52 -9.75 -10.88 16.78
N ILE A 53 -10.00 -10.56 18.06
CA ILE A 53 -9.27 -9.50 18.77
C ILE A 53 -7.76 -9.76 18.76
N SER A 54 -7.34 -11.01 18.97
CA SER A 54 -5.93 -11.40 18.94
C SER A 54 -5.29 -11.15 17.58
N GLU A 55 -5.93 -11.57 16.48
CA GLU A 55 -5.43 -11.32 15.12
C GLU A 55 -5.30 -9.81 14.83
N LYS A 56 -6.33 -9.03 15.21
CA LYS A 56 -6.32 -7.56 15.05
C LYS A 56 -5.14 -6.93 15.78
N ASN A 57 -4.93 -7.27 17.04
CA ASN A 57 -3.85 -6.68 17.85
C ASN A 57 -2.47 -7.03 17.29
N VAL A 58 -2.26 -8.29 16.91
CA VAL A 58 -0.97 -8.73 16.36
C VAL A 58 -0.66 -8.02 15.03
N TRP A 59 -1.64 -7.91 14.12
CA TRP A 59 -1.42 -7.18 12.86
C TRP A 59 -1.24 -5.67 13.07
N LYS A 60 -2.02 -5.04 13.96
CA LYS A 60 -1.86 -3.62 14.29
C LYS A 60 -0.47 -3.33 14.82
N ASN A 61 0.03 -4.15 15.75
CA ASN A 61 1.38 -4.00 16.29
C ASN A 61 2.44 -4.20 15.20
N PHE A 62 2.24 -5.17 14.30
CA PHE A 62 3.11 -5.35 13.14
C PHE A 62 3.14 -4.10 12.24
N CYS A 63 1.98 -3.48 11.98
CA CYS A 63 1.88 -2.25 11.18
C CYS A 63 2.56 -1.04 11.83
N VAL A 64 2.35 -0.85 13.13
CA VAL A 64 3.04 0.20 13.90
C VAL A 64 4.54 0.00 13.84
N LYS A 65 5.00 -1.25 14.02
CA LYS A 65 6.42 -1.59 14.01
C LYS A 65 7.10 -1.24 12.69
N PHE A 66 6.59 -1.66 11.53
CA PHE A 66 7.23 -1.28 10.26
C PHE A 66 7.07 0.21 9.92
N THR A 67 6.02 0.88 10.43
CA THR A 67 5.91 2.34 10.25
C THR A 67 7.09 3.05 10.92
N LEU A 68 7.41 2.67 12.15
CA LEU A 68 8.56 3.24 12.88
C LEU A 68 9.91 2.80 12.31
N GLU A 69 10.08 1.49 12.09
CA GLU A 69 11.39 0.90 11.74
C GLU A 69 11.74 0.98 10.26
N VAL A 70 10.78 1.28 9.38
CA VAL A 70 11.01 1.29 7.92
C VAL A 70 10.55 2.60 7.29
N ILE A 71 9.29 2.98 7.49
CA ILE A 71 8.75 4.20 6.85
C ILE A 71 9.44 5.45 7.41
N ASN A 72 9.62 5.53 8.72
CA ASN A 72 10.21 6.69 9.38
C ASN A 72 11.75 6.63 9.48
N ASP A 73 12.36 5.46 9.27
CA ASP A 73 13.82 5.30 9.32
C ASP A 73 14.47 5.64 7.98
N ASN A 74 14.88 6.90 7.83
CA ASN A 74 15.62 7.38 6.67
C ASN A 74 17.12 7.03 6.71
N THR A 75 17.62 6.43 7.79
CA THR A 75 19.03 6.04 7.91
C THR A 75 19.23 4.64 7.34
N ALA A 76 18.45 3.66 7.81
CA ALA A 76 18.51 2.29 7.31
C ALA A 76 17.82 2.14 5.94
N PHE A 77 16.75 2.92 5.69
CA PHE A 77 15.97 2.85 4.45
C PHE A 77 15.88 4.24 3.79
N PRO A 78 16.97 4.77 3.19
CA PRO A 78 17.02 6.14 2.69
C PRO A 78 16.18 6.38 1.42
N THR A 79 15.74 5.34 0.72
CA THR A 79 14.99 5.46 -0.53
C THR A 79 13.62 4.82 -0.42
N ALA A 80 12.66 5.35 -1.19
CA ALA A 80 11.31 4.78 -1.24
C ALA A 80 11.30 3.33 -1.73
N ALA A 81 12.17 2.98 -2.69
CA ALA A 81 12.30 1.62 -3.19
C ALA A 81 12.73 0.64 -2.07
N LEU A 82 13.76 1.01 -1.28
CA LEU A 82 14.22 0.18 -0.16
C LEU A 82 13.12 0.00 0.90
N LYS A 83 12.36 1.06 1.20
CA LYS A 83 11.23 0.98 2.13
C LYS A 83 10.15 0.02 1.63
N ILE A 84 9.78 0.11 0.36
CA ILE A 84 8.76 -0.77 -0.25
C ILE A 84 9.23 -2.22 -0.23
N THR A 85 10.46 -2.50 -0.68
CA THR A 85 11.03 -3.86 -0.65
C THR A 85 11.05 -4.45 0.76
N GLU A 86 11.42 -3.66 1.76
CA GLU A 86 11.44 -4.11 3.15
C GLU A 86 10.04 -4.35 3.70
N ILE A 87 9.07 -3.47 3.42
CA ILE A 87 7.67 -3.67 3.82
C ILE A 87 7.12 -4.96 3.21
N ILE A 88 7.36 -5.19 1.91
CA ILE A 88 6.95 -6.41 1.20
C ILE A 88 7.57 -7.65 1.85
N SER A 89 8.88 -7.62 2.11
CA SER A 89 9.60 -8.70 2.77
C SER A 89 8.99 -9.05 4.13
N ARG A 90 8.73 -8.03 4.96
CA ARG A 90 8.13 -8.22 6.29
C ARG A 90 6.70 -8.75 6.22
N ILE A 91 5.89 -8.27 5.28
CA ILE A 91 4.51 -8.76 5.10
C ILE A 91 4.53 -10.22 4.65
N ASN A 92 5.41 -10.57 3.69
CA ASN A 92 5.58 -11.94 3.24
C ASN A 92 6.01 -12.88 4.38
N ALA A 93 6.96 -12.45 5.22
CA ALA A 93 7.34 -13.19 6.43
C ALA A 93 6.17 -13.33 7.41
N TYR A 94 5.38 -12.27 7.63
CA TYR A 94 4.21 -12.29 8.51
C TYR A 94 3.18 -13.32 8.04
N VAL A 95 2.83 -13.35 6.75
CA VAL A 95 1.80 -14.27 6.25
C VAL A 95 2.29 -15.70 6.11
N VAL A 96 3.61 -15.93 6.04
CA VAL A 96 4.20 -17.27 6.18
C VAL A 96 4.06 -17.76 7.61
N TYR A 97 4.42 -16.94 8.59
CA TYR A 97 4.33 -17.31 10.01
C TYR A 97 2.86 -17.48 10.46
N TYR A 98 1.98 -16.59 10.01
CA TYR A 98 0.54 -16.62 10.28
C TYR A 98 -0.26 -17.07 9.05
N ALA A 99 0.01 -18.27 8.54
CA ALA A 99 -0.60 -18.79 7.30
C ALA A 99 -2.14 -18.69 7.25
N THR A 100 -2.82 -18.91 8.37
CA THR A 100 -4.30 -18.80 8.47
C THR A 100 -4.83 -17.37 8.28
N ARG A 101 -3.96 -16.35 8.38
CA ARG A 101 -4.30 -14.93 8.19
C ARG A 101 -3.98 -14.44 6.78
N LYS A 102 -3.28 -15.21 5.96
CA LYS A 102 -2.81 -14.80 4.63
C LYS A 102 -3.93 -14.18 3.79
N THR A 103 -5.03 -14.91 3.56
CA THR A 103 -6.17 -14.43 2.76
C THR A 103 -6.78 -13.15 3.33
N LYS A 104 -6.87 -13.05 4.67
CA LYS A 104 -7.39 -11.86 5.33
C LYS A 104 -6.46 -10.66 5.14
N VAL A 105 -5.14 -10.84 5.27
CA VAL A 105 -4.14 -9.77 5.06
C VAL A 105 -4.12 -9.33 3.60
N TYR A 106 -4.02 -10.28 2.67
CA TYR A 106 -3.89 -10.02 1.24
C TYR A 106 -5.13 -9.34 0.64
N SER A 107 -6.31 -9.53 1.23
CA SER A 107 -7.54 -8.86 0.79
C SER A 107 -7.66 -7.38 1.22
N ILE A 108 -6.84 -6.91 2.17
CA ILE A 108 -6.87 -5.51 2.63
C ILE A 108 -6.52 -4.57 1.48
N LYS A 109 -7.41 -3.64 1.17
CA LYS A 109 -7.22 -2.57 0.19
C LYS A 109 -6.50 -1.38 0.82
N ILE A 110 -5.35 -1.00 0.29
CA ILE A 110 -4.54 0.16 0.64
C ILE A 110 -5.09 1.38 -0.10
N GLY A 111 -6.06 2.06 0.51
CA GLY A 111 -6.74 3.21 -0.09
C GLY A 111 -7.23 2.94 -1.52
N ILE A 112 -7.00 3.90 -2.42
CA ILE A 112 -7.32 3.77 -3.85
C ILE A 112 -6.25 3.00 -4.65
N TRP A 113 -5.10 2.69 -4.04
CA TRP A 113 -3.95 2.15 -4.76
C TRP A 113 -4.07 0.67 -5.07
N GLY A 114 -4.68 -0.18 -4.24
CA GLY A 114 -4.69 -1.62 -4.52
C GLY A 114 -4.73 -2.46 -3.26
N SER A 115 -4.54 -3.78 -3.35
CA SER A 115 -4.46 -4.65 -2.18
C SER A 115 -3.03 -4.90 -1.71
N ILE A 116 -2.90 -5.40 -0.47
CA ILE A 116 -1.63 -5.92 0.04
C ILE A 116 -1.09 -7.05 -0.85
N GLU A 117 -1.96 -7.90 -1.42
CA GLU A 117 -1.52 -8.91 -2.39
C GLU A 117 -0.82 -8.30 -3.60
N GLN A 118 -1.39 -7.23 -4.17
CA GLN A 118 -0.79 -6.54 -5.31
C GLN A 118 0.54 -5.87 -4.92
N LEU A 119 0.64 -5.34 -3.68
CA LEU A 119 1.90 -4.83 -3.15
C LEU A 119 2.96 -5.92 -3.03
N CYS A 120 2.61 -7.10 -2.52
CA CYS A 120 3.54 -8.21 -2.39
C CYS A 120 3.91 -8.89 -3.73
N GLY A 121 3.22 -8.54 -4.82
CA GLY A 121 3.58 -8.91 -6.20
C GLY A 121 4.54 -7.93 -6.87
N CYS A 122 4.84 -6.82 -6.21
CA CYS A 122 6.04 -6.03 -6.45
C CYS A 122 7.25 -6.67 -5.73
#